data_AF-A0A132AJF8-F1
#
_entry.id   AF-A0A132AJF8-F1
#
_cell.length_a   1.000
_cell.length_b   1.000
_cell.length_c   1.000
_cell.angle_alpha   90.00
_cell.angle_beta   90.00
_cell.angle_gamma   90.00
#
_symmetry.space_group_name_H-M   'P 1'
#
loop_
_entity.id
_entity.type
_entity.pdbx_description
1 polymer ?
#
loop_
_entity_poly.entity_id
_entity_poly.type
_entity_poly.pdbx_seq_one_letter_code
_entity_poly.pdbx_strand_id
1 'polypeptide(L)'
;MRFKRNRYSTLEDAIFDSRIPLRSEEEFKNGIQFRAKLVGWGIVPRPNSRMEIVASMRRIRTDCRMRKEKKRKILLTISYDGVKIALASGRKKSQSSLIITQHPIHRIFYVSHDSLDLHIFSYIAREGNLFKCFVFKAAKQHLNCAIR
;
A
#
# COMPACT_ATOMS: atom_id res chain seq x y z
N MET A 1 -38.51 -6.20 -9.34
CA MET A 1 -37.14 -6.55 -8.87
C MET A 1 -36.22 -5.37 -9.12
N ARG A 2 -35.78 -4.67 -8.06
CA ARG A 2 -34.92 -3.47 -8.18
C ARG A 2 -33.45 -3.89 -8.32
N PHE A 3 -32.85 -3.63 -9.48
CA PHE A 3 -31.40 -3.70 -9.65
C PHE A 3 -30.74 -2.65 -8.76
N LYS A 4 -30.10 -3.10 -7.67
CA LYS A 4 -29.19 -2.27 -6.87
C LYS A 4 -27.99 -1.94 -7.77
N ARG A 5 -27.97 -0.74 -8.36
CA ARG A 5 -26.77 -0.14 -8.94
C ARG A 5 -25.69 -0.10 -7.86
N ASN A 6 -24.71 -0.99 -7.99
CA ASN A 6 -23.48 -0.93 -7.23
C ASN A 6 -22.77 0.36 -7.67
N ARG A 7 -22.83 1.40 -6.84
CA ARG A 7 -22.05 2.62 -7.04
C ARG A 7 -20.59 2.33 -6.67
N TYR A 8 -19.88 1.68 -7.58
CA TYR A 8 -18.43 1.77 -7.62
C TYR A 8 -18.10 2.90 -8.58
N SER A 9 -17.58 3.99 -8.02
CA SER A 9 -17.03 5.10 -8.78
C SER A 9 -15.91 4.54 -9.68
N THR A 10 -16.17 4.50 -10.98
CA THR A 10 -15.15 4.47 -12.01
C THR A 10 -14.35 5.76 -11.92
N LEU A 11 -13.12 5.74 -12.44
CA LEU A 11 -12.17 6.87 -12.45
C LEU A 11 -12.68 8.15 -13.13
N GLU A 12 -13.93 8.19 -13.56
CA GLU A 12 -14.64 9.32 -14.15
C GLU A 12 -15.36 10.19 -13.09
N ASP A 13 -15.70 9.64 -11.91
CA ASP A 13 -16.29 10.43 -10.80
C ASP A 13 -15.23 11.14 -9.93
N ALA A 14 -13.93 10.91 -10.20
CA ALA A 14 -12.80 11.49 -9.47
C ALA A 14 -12.50 12.97 -9.86
N ILE A 15 -13.43 13.62 -10.56
CA ILE A 15 -13.33 15.03 -10.99
C ILE A 15 -13.82 16.00 -9.89
N PHE A 16 -14.29 15.51 -8.73
CA PHE A 16 -14.43 16.34 -7.53
C PHE A 16 -13.07 16.51 -6.82
N ASP A 17 -12.32 17.47 -7.36
CA ASP A 17 -11.13 18.19 -6.87
C ASP A 17 -10.11 17.43 -6.01
N SER A 18 -9.18 16.78 -6.70
CA SER A 18 -7.95 16.16 -6.22
C SER A 18 -6.87 17.13 -5.69
N ARG A 19 -7.19 18.40 -5.45
CA ARG A 19 -6.22 19.44 -5.01
C ARG A 19 -6.19 19.72 -3.51
N ILE A 20 -7.08 19.13 -2.72
CA ILE A 20 -7.14 19.39 -1.27
C ILE A 20 -6.67 18.14 -0.51
N PRO A 21 -5.47 18.16 0.09
CA PRO A 21 -5.02 17.10 0.98
C PRO A 21 -6.03 16.88 2.12
N LEU A 22 -6.43 15.62 2.34
CA LEU A 22 -7.29 15.22 3.47
C LEU A 22 -6.66 15.47 4.86
N ARG A 23 -5.39 15.85 4.90
CA ARG A 23 -4.51 15.98 6.07
C ARG A 23 -3.63 17.20 5.91
N SER A 24 -3.28 17.85 7.02
CA SER A 24 -2.44 19.06 6.95
C SER A 24 -1.03 18.71 6.45
N GLU A 25 -0.35 19.70 5.87
CA GLU A 25 1.03 19.54 5.41
C GLU A 25 1.98 19.18 6.57
N GLU A 26 1.69 19.67 7.76
CA GLU A 26 2.40 19.36 9.01
C GLU A 26 2.21 17.90 9.44
N GLU A 27 1.03 17.32 9.27
CA GLU A 27 0.79 15.89 9.49
C GLU A 27 1.60 15.04 8.50
N PHE A 28 1.69 15.47 7.25
CA PHE A 28 2.52 14.80 6.25
C PHE A 28 4.02 14.93 6.55
N LYS A 29 4.45 16.09 7.05
CA LYS A 29 5.82 16.31 7.54
C LYS A 29 6.19 15.40 8.69
N ASN A 30 5.29 15.22 9.65
CA ASN A 30 5.48 14.33 10.79
C ASN A 30 5.32 12.85 10.44
N GLY A 31 4.71 12.54 9.30
CA GLY A 31 4.54 11.20 8.76
C GLY A 31 3.19 10.59 9.12
N ILE A 32 2.34 10.41 8.11
CA ILE A 32 1.01 9.83 8.26
C ILE A 32 1.14 8.32 8.46
N GLN A 33 0.51 7.80 9.50
CA GLN A 33 0.60 6.39 9.87
C GLN A 33 -0.67 5.61 9.52
N PHE A 34 -0.50 4.50 8.80
CA PHE A 34 -1.57 3.60 8.39
C PHE A 34 -1.35 2.21 8.95
N ARG A 35 -2.37 1.66 9.61
CA ARG A 35 -2.35 0.27 10.08
C ARG A 35 -2.80 -0.65 8.95
N ALA A 36 -1.93 -1.56 8.56
CA ALA A 36 -2.19 -2.54 7.50
C ALA A 36 -1.68 -3.92 7.90
N LYS A 37 -1.98 -4.92 7.08
CA LYS A 37 -1.40 -6.26 7.18
C LYS A 37 -0.50 -6.49 5.98
N LEU A 38 0.75 -6.86 6.22
CA LEU A 38 1.65 -7.27 5.15
C LEU A 38 1.19 -8.64 4.62
N VAL A 39 0.79 -8.68 3.35
CA VAL A 39 0.44 -9.91 2.64
C VAL A 39 1.73 -10.62 2.24
N GLY A 40 2.67 -9.85 1.68
CA GLY A 40 3.97 -10.35 1.28
C GLY A 40 4.72 -9.33 0.45
N TRP A 41 5.92 -9.70 0.02
CA TRP A 41 6.72 -8.93 -0.92
C TRP A 41 7.42 -9.89 -1.88
N GLY A 42 7.82 -9.39 -3.04
CA GLY A 42 8.54 -10.18 -4.04
C GLY A 42 9.30 -9.29 -5.00
N ILE A 43 10.36 -9.86 -5.60
CA ILE A 43 11.08 -9.22 -6.68
C ILE A 43 10.24 -9.38 -7.95
N VAL A 44 10.08 -8.27 -8.67
CA VAL A 44 9.35 -8.22 -9.94
C VAL A 44 10.30 -7.75 -11.03
N PRO A 45 10.13 -8.23 -12.28
CA PRO A 45 10.82 -7.61 -13.41
C PRO A 45 10.38 -6.15 -13.54
N ARG A 46 11.14 -5.34 -14.27
CA ARG A 46 10.79 -3.94 -14.53
C ARG A 46 9.39 -3.89 -15.16
N PRO A 47 8.38 -3.33 -14.47
CA PRO A 47 7.02 -3.35 -14.98
C PRO A 47 6.89 -2.33 -16.10
N ASN A 48 6.38 -2.78 -17.26
CA ASN A 48 6.15 -1.91 -18.43
C ASN A 48 4.66 -1.59 -18.64
N SER A 49 3.77 -2.31 -17.94
CA SER A 49 2.32 -2.11 -18.05
C SER A 49 1.61 -2.27 -16.72
N ARG A 50 0.44 -1.64 -16.59
CA ARG A 50 -0.46 -1.81 -15.43
C ARG A 50 -0.85 -3.28 -15.23
N MET A 51 -0.98 -4.05 -16.32
CA MET A 51 -1.33 -5.48 -16.27
C MET A 51 -0.25 -6.31 -15.58
N GLU A 52 1.03 -6.07 -15.86
CA GLU A 52 2.15 -6.75 -15.20
C GLU A 52 2.20 -6.49 -13.69
N ILE A 53 1.90 -5.24 -13.30
CA ILE A 53 1.84 -4.84 -11.89
C ILE A 53 0.74 -5.60 -11.16
N VAL A 54 -0.46 -5.62 -11.73
CA VAL A 54 -1.60 -6.34 -11.16
C VAL A 54 -1.35 -7.85 -11.13
N ALA A 55 -0.76 -8.41 -12.18
CA ALA A 55 -0.40 -9.83 -12.24
C ALA A 55 0.60 -10.21 -11.13
N SER A 56 1.65 -9.41 -10.95
CA SER A 56 2.66 -9.62 -9.91
C SER A 56 2.08 -9.53 -8.49
N MET A 57 1.22 -8.53 -8.24
CA MET A 57 0.53 -8.39 -6.96
C MET A 57 -0.39 -9.59 -6.68
N ARG A 58 -1.14 -10.07 -7.69
CA ARG A 58 -2.00 -11.25 -7.56
C ARG A 58 -1.19 -12.51 -7.29
N ARG A 59 -0.04 -12.68 -7.93
CA ARG A 59 0.90 -13.78 -7.67
C ARG A 59 1.33 -13.80 -6.20
N ILE A 60 1.86 -12.68 -5.69
CA ILE A 60 2.30 -12.54 -4.28
C ILE A 60 1.13 -12.83 -3.31
N ARG A 61 -0.07 -12.36 -3.63
CA ARG A 61 -1.27 -12.61 -2.82
C ARG A 61 -1.64 -14.10 -2.79
N THR A 62 -1.62 -14.77 -3.93
CA THR A 62 -1.93 -16.19 -4.03
C THR A 62 -0.89 -17.03 -3.31
N ASP A 63 0.39 -16.69 -3.44
CA ASP A 63 1.49 -17.38 -2.74
C ASP A 63 1.32 -17.30 -1.21
N CYS A 64 0.98 -16.12 -0.68
CA CYS A 64 0.64 -15.95 0.74
C CYS A 64 -0.56 -16.82 1.16
N ARG A 65 -1.58 -16.94 0.30
CA ARG A 65 -2.76 -17.78 0.56
C ARG A 65 -2.39 -19.26 0.60
N MET A 66 -1.55 -19.72 -0.34
CA MET A 66 -1.10 -21.12 -0.41
C MET A 66 -0.22 -21.49 0.79
N ARG A 67 0.68 -20.60 1.20
CA ARG A 67 1.57 -20.82 2.36
C ARG A 67 0.84 -20.76 3.72
N LYS A 68 -0.41 -20.32 3.76
CA LYS A 68 -1.24 -20.14 4.98
C LYS A 68 -0.54 -19.36 6.11
N GLU A 69 0.44 -18.52 5.78
CA GLU A 69 1.20 -17.76 6.77
C GLU A 69 0.33 -16.65 7.39
N LYS A 70 0.46 -16.45 8.70
CA LYS A 70 -0.23 -15.37 9.41
C LYS A 70 0.32 -14.02 8.94
N LYS A 71 -0.53 -13.25 8.26
CA LYS A 71 -0.20 -11.87 7.83
C LYS A 71 0.19 -11.01 9.02
N ARG A 72 1.41 -10.45 8.97
CA ARG A 72 1.95 -9.61 10.05
C ARG A 72 1.24 -8.26 10.05
N LYS A 73 0.79 -7.80 11.23
CA LYS A 73 0.26 -6.44 11.39
C LYS A 73 1.42 -5.46 11.33
N ILE A 74 1.29 -4.46 10.49
CA ILE A 74 2.32 -3.44 10.26
C ILE A 74 1.74 -2.05 10.45
N LEU A 75 2.66 -1.12 10.69
CA LEU A 75 2.44 0.31 10.65
C LEU A 75 3.22 0.87 9.46
N LEU A 76 2.50 1.41 8.48
CA LEU A 76 3.06 2.06 7.31
C LEU A 76 3.09 3.56 7.60
N THR A 77 4.27 4.17 7.60
CA THR A 77 4.44 5.61 7.77
C THR A 77 4.84 6.24 6.44
N ILE A 78 4.13 7.29 6.02
CA ILE A 78 4.36 8.01 4.77
C ILE A 78 4.65 9.47 5.11
N SER A 79 5.85 9.95 4.76
CA SER A 79 6.29 11.33 4.94
C SER A 79 7.05 11.83 3.70
N TYR A 80 7.56 13.07 3.74
CA TYR A 80 8.47 13.58 2.70
C TYR A 80 9.72 12.72 2.50
N ASP A 81 10.22 12.13 3.59
CA ASP A 81 11.39 11.25 3.51
C ASP A 81 11.09 10.00 2.69
N GLY A 82 9.84 9.51 2.74
CA GLY A 82 9.36 8.39 1.95
C GLY A 82 8.44 7.46 2.72
N VAL A 83 8.56 6.16 2.43
CA VAL A 83 7.69 5.10 2.95
C VAL A 83 8.48 4.21 3.91
N LYS A 84 8.03 4.14 5.16
CA LYS A 84 8.60 3.30 6.20
C LYS A 84 7.60 2.22 6.61
N ILE A 85 8.05 0.97 6.63
CA ILE A 85 7.28 -0.17 7.11
C ILE A 85 7.85 -0.61 8.46
N ALA A 86 7.04 -0.58 9.50
CA ALA A 86 7.39 -1.12 10.81
C ALA A 86 6.40 -2.21 11.24
N LEU A 87 6.86 -3.17 12.05
CA LEU A 87 5.97 -4.11 12.72
C LEU A 87 5.13 -3.36 13.75
N ALA A 88 3.83 -3.65 13.81
CA ALA A 88 2.95 -3.08 14.83
C ALA A 88 3.16 -3.82 16.16
N SER A 89 4.19 -3.42 16.93
CA SER A 89 4.39 -3.87 18.32
C SER A 89 3.66 -2.94 19.29
N GLY A 90 3.02 -3.50 20.32
CA GLY A 90 2.27 -2.75 21.34
C GLY A 90 3.12 -2.07 22.41
N ARG A 91 4.46 -2.11 22.33
CA ARG A 91 5.36 -1.55 23.35
C ARG A 91 6.21 -0.42 22.78
N LYS A 92 6.28 0.71 23.49
CA LYS A 92 7.17 1.87 23.29
C LYS A 92 8.65 1.46 23.36
N LYS A 93 9.12 0.58 22.48
CA LYS A 93 10.56 0.38 22.23
C LYS A 93 10.93 1.27 21.05
N SER A 94 12.11 1.88 21.16
CA SER A 94 12.74 2.76 20.16
C SER A 94 12.30 2.47 18.72
N GLN A 95 11.86 3.50 18.01
CA GLN A 95 11.29 3.43 16.64
C GLN A 95 12.20 2.76 15.59
N SER A 96 13.48 2.53 15.90
CA SER A 96 14.46 1.88 15.02
C SER A 96 14.43 0.35 15.07
N SER A 97 14.02 -0.28 16.20
CA SER A 97 14.17 -1.73 16.37
C SER A 97 13.05 -2.58 15.75
N LEU A 98 12.07 -1.96 15.10
CA LEU A 98 10.89 -2.63 14.52
C LEU A 98 10.71 -2.35 13.02
N ILE A 99 11.67 -1.67 12.39
CA ILE A 99 11.62 -1.30 10.98
C ILE A 99 11.88 -2.55 10.14
N ILE A 100 10.94 -2.91 9.27
CA ILE A 100 11.11 -3.99 8.29
C ILE A 100 11.91 -3.46 7.11
N THR A 101 11.52 -2.30 6.60
CA THR A 101 12.16 -1.65 5.46
C THR A 101 11.74 -0.19 5.38
N GLN A 102 12.60 0.63 4.78
CA GLN A 102 12.33 2.03 4.50
C GLN A 102 12.83 2.34 3.09
N HIS A 103 11.98 2.99 2.30
CA HIS A 103 12.32 3.42 0.95
C HIS A 103 12.08 4.92 0.85
N PRO A 104 13.08 5.70 0.41
CA PRO A 104 12.88 7.11 0.20
C PRO A 104 11.90 7.37 -0.96
N ILE A 105 11.25 8.53 -0.96
CA ILE A 105 10.15 8.81 -1.90
C ILE A 105 10.59 8.68 -3.37
N HIS A 106 11.80 9.12 -3.70
CA HIS A 106 12.39 9.04 -5.05
C HIS A 106 12.66 7.61 -5.55
N ARG A 107 12.59 6.60 -4.67
CA ARG A 107 12.72 5.18 -5.04
C ARG A 107 11.37 4.49 -5.26
N ILE A 108 10.26 5.13 -4.89
CA ILE A 108 8.95 4.57 -5.14
C ILE A 108 8.64 4.73 -6.62
N PHE A 109 8.61 3.60 -7.33
CA PHE A 109 8.41 3.56 -8.77
C PHE A 109 6.92 3.63 -9.13
N TYR A 110 6.08 2.90 -8.41
CA TYR A 110 4.66 2.83 -8.70
C TYR A 110 3.86 2.45 -7.46
N VAL A 111 2.63 2.94 -7.37
CA VAL A 111 1.65 2.59 -6.33
C VAL A 111 0.38 2.10 -7.01
N SER A 112 -0.14 0.93 -6.60
CA SER A 112 -1.28 0.28 -7.24
C SER A 112 -2.23 -0.38 -6.23
N HIS A 113 -3.49 -0.54 -6.61
CA HIS A 113 -4.49 -1.36 -5.91
C HIS A 113 -5.00 -2.50 -6.80
N ASP A 114 -5.61 -3.54 -6.21
CA ASP A 114 -6.29 -4.58 -7.00
C ASP A 114 -7.66 -4.08 -7.44
N SER A 115 -7.94 -4.18 -8.74
CA SER A 115 -9.24 -3.80 -9.30
C SER A 115 -10.41 -4.62 -8.76
N LEU A 116 -10.13 -5.82 -8.22
CA LEU A 116 -11.14 -6.72 -7.66
C LEU A 116 -11.23 -6.66 -6.13
N ASP A 117 -10.21 -6.16 -5.44
CA ASP A 117 -10.19 -6.02 -3.99
C ASP A 117 -9.45 -4.73 -3.63
N LEU A 118 -10.21 -3.63 -3.51
CA LEU A 118 -9.69 -2.31 -3.13
C LEU A 118 -9.07 -2.29 -1.72
N HIS A 119 -9.28 -3.32 -0.90
CA HIS A 119 -8.54 -3.47 0.36
C HIS A 119 -7.12 -3.93 0.16
N ILE A 120 -6.74 -4.39 -1.03
CA ILE A 120 -5.38 -4.77 -1.38
C ILE A 120 -4.73 -3.64 -2.16
N PHE A 121 -3.63 -3.15 -1.61
CA PHE A 121 -2.80 -2.14 -2.23
C PHE A 121 -1.35 -2.56 -2.17
N SER A 122 -0.55 -1.96 -3.04
CA SER A 122 0.86 -2.28 -3.21
C SER A 122 1.65 -1.05 -3.61
N TYR A 123 2.93 -1.06 -3.28
CA TYR A 123 3.89 -0.16 -3.89
C TYR A 123 5.08 -0.96 -4.41
N ILE A 124 5.72 -0.44 -5.45
CA ILE A 124 6.94 -0.98 -6.03
C ILE A 124 8.06 0.01 -5.73
N ALA A 125 9.09 -0.46 -5.04
CA ALA A 125 10.31 0.31 -4.82
C ALA A 125 11.43 -0.21 -5.71
N ARG A 126 12.26 0.71 -6.21
CA ARG A 126 13.48 0.39 -6.95
C ARG A 126 14.63 0.22 -5.96
N GLU A 127 15.28 -0.94 -6.01
CA GLU A 127 16.46 -1.30 -5.22
C GLU A 127 17.60 -1.66 -6.19
N GLY A 128 18.38 -0.64 -6.59
CA GLY A 128 19.38 -0.78 -7.65
C GLY A 128 18.75 -1.04 -9.02
N ASN A 129 19.01 -2.23 -9.57
CA ASN A 129 18.45 -2.71 -10.85
C ASN A 129 17.20 -3.59 -10.66
N LEU A 130 16.82 -3.88 -9.41
CA LEU A 130 15.68 -4.72 -9.09
C LEU A 130 14.48 -3.87 -8.66
N PHE A 131 13.30 -4.40 -8.93
CA PHE A 131 12.04 -3.83 -8.47
C PHE A 131 11.44 -4.75 -7.42
N LYS A 132 11.05 -4.19 -6.29
CA LYS A 132 10.50 -4.94 -5.17
C LYS A 132 9.08 -4.48 -4.94
N CYS A 133 8.13 -5.39 -5.17
CA CYS A 133 6.72 -5.16 -4.95
C CYS A 133 6.35 -5.57 -3.53
N PHE A 134 5.76 -4.65 -2.78
CA PHE A 134 5.20 -4.90 -1.46
C PHE A 134 3.69 -4.86 -1.52
N VAL A 135 3.03 -5.89 -0.98
CA VAL A 135 1.57 -6.04 -1.03
C VAL A 135 0.99 -6.03 0.38
N PHE A 136 -0.03 -5.21 0.57
CA PHE A 136 -0.68 -4.96 1.84
C PHE A 136 -2.18 -5.19 1.75
N LYS A 137 -2.78 -5.52 2.89
CA LYS A 137 -4.21 -5.49 3.09
C LYS A 137 -4.56 -4.41 4.11
N ALA A 138 -5.33 -3.42 3.69
CA ALA A 138 -5.84 -2.37 4.56
C ALA A 138 -6.79 -2.93 5.61
N ALA A 139 -6.80 -2.34 6.81
CA ALA A 139 -7.87 -2.56 7.77
C ALA A 139 -9.15 -1.82 7.30
N LYS A 140 -10.33 -2.40 7.53
CA LYS A 140 -11.63 -1.87 7.06
C LYS A 140 -11.88 -0.39 7.39
N GLN A 141 -11.27 0.15 8.44
CA GLN A 141 -11.46 1.54 8.90
C GLN A 141 -10.61 2.59 8.14
N HIS A 142 -9.65 2.20 7.29
CA HIS A 142 -8.71 3.13 6.65
C HIS A 142 -8.75 3.15 5.12
N LEU A 143 -9.78 2.56 4.49
CA LEU A 143 -9.86 2.52 3.02
C LEU A 143 -9.94 3.89 2.38
N ASN A 144 -10.67 4.81 3.01
CA ASN A 144 -10.91 6.14 2.49
C ASN A 144 -9.69 7.07 2.60
N CYS A 145 -8.60 6.65 3.27
CA CYS A 145 -7.40 7.48 3.44
C CYS A 145 -6.11 6.83 2.89
N ALA A 146 -6.13 5.54 2.56
CA ALA A 146 -4.92 4.82 2.13
C ALA A 146 -4.71 4.83 0.60
N ILE A 147 -5.76 5.13 -0.17
CA ILE A 147 -5.77 5.08 -1.65
C ILE A 147 -6.55 6.28 -2.23
N ARG A 148 -6.89 7.27 -1.41
CA ARG A 148 -7.40 8.57 -1.86
C ARG A 148 -6.29 9.59 -1.78
#